data_AF-A0A4Q9B7M9-F1
#
_entry.id   AF-A0A4Q9B7M9-F1
#
_cell.length_a   1.000
_cell.length_b   1.000
_cell.length_c   1.000
_cell.angle_alpha   90.00
_cell.angle_beta   90.00
_cell.angle_gamma   90.00
#
_symmetry.space_group_name_H-M   'P 1'
#
loop_
_entity.id
_entity.type
_entity.pdbx_description
1 polymer ?
#
loop_
_entity_poly.entity_id
_entity_poly.type
_entity_poly.pdbx_seq_one_letter_code
_entity_poly.pdbx_strand_id
1 'polypeptide(L)'
;MSTWTDRARLFVRGRAFLLDLGEEVAFYTESGPRRARYLLVGRLSPPELLRLGLPRQGVLHYPLPVDPLAFDWEGETVVLPGLRVYLGGPPEFVETPYYAWPLPRLTGPRPPG
;
A
#
# COMPACT_ATOMS: atom_id res chain seq x y z
N MET A 1 11.18 -14.40 10.15
CA MET A 1 9.72 -14.28 10.00
C MET A 1 9.43 -12.83 9.59
N SER A 2 8.81 -12.61 8.43
CA SER A 2 8.56 -11.26 7.91
C SER A 2 7.53 -10.56 8.79
N THR A 3 7.88 -9.38 9.31
CA THR A 3 7.06 -8.66 10.30
C THR A 3 5.78 -8.08 9.68
N TRP A 4 5.72 -7.95 8.35
CA TRP A 4 4.59 -7.43 7.62
C TRP A 4 3.56 -8.48 7.24
N THR A 5 3.99 -9.68 6.84
CA THR A 5 3.05 -10.75 6.42
C THR A 5 2.13 -11.19 7.56
N ASP A 6 2.59 -11.10 8.81
CA ASP A 6 1.79 -11.38 10.02
C ASP A 6 0.85 -10.23 10.42
N ARG A 7 1.13 -8.98 10.01
CA ARG A 7 0.36 -7.79 10.41
C ARG A 7 -0.64 -7.34 9.36
N ALA A 8 -0.26 -7.46 8.09
CA ALA A 8 -1.05 -6.96 6.99
C ALA A 8 -2.24 -7.89 6.72
N ARG A 9 -3.44 -7.31 6.60
CA ARG A 9 -4.65 -8.07 6.28
C ARG A 9 -5.05 -7.78 4.84
N LEU A 10 -5.21 -8.84 4.07
CA LEU A 10 -5.57 -8.78 2.67
C LEU A 10 -7.06 -9.04 2.49
N PHE A 11 -7.72 -8.16 1.76
CA PHE A 11 -9.12 -8.28 1.39
C PHE A 11 -9.26 -8.13 -0.12
N VAL A 12 -9.86 -9.12 -0.76
CA VAL A 12 -10.29 -9.01 -2.15
C VAL A 12 -11.81 -8.86 -2.15
N ARG A 13 -12.30 -7.75 -2.70
CA ARG A 13 -13.74 -7.46 -2.76
C ARG A 13 -14.11 -7.00 -4.17
N GLY A 14 -14.80 -7.87 -4.91
CA GLY A 14 -15.16 -7.60 -6.30
C GLY A 14 -13.92 -7.39 -7.14
N ARG A 15 -13.74 -6.17 -7.68
CA ARG A 15 -12.61 -5.78 -8.54
C ARG A 15 -11.52 -4.98 -7.83
N ALA A 16 -11.50 -5.03 -6.49
CA ALA A 16 -10.51 -4.33 -5.70
C ALA A 16 -9.70 -5.26 -4.81
N PHE A 17 -8.40 -4.99 -4.80
CA PHE A 17 -7.44 -5.50 -3.85
C PHE A 17 -7.25 -4.44 -2.77
N LEU A 18 -7.38 -4.83 -1.51
CA LEU A 18 -7.17 -3.96 -0.35
C LEU A 18 -6.21 -4.63 0.61
N LEU A 19 -5.11 -3.93 0.92
CA LEU A 19 -4.18 -4.29 1.98
C LEU A 19 -4.34 -3.31 3.14
N ASP A 20 -4.77 -3.81 4.30
CA ASP A 20 -4.73 -3.09 5.57
C ASP A 20 -3.38 -3.34 6.25
N LEU A 21 -2.59 -2.30 6.42
CA LEU A 21 -1.28 -2.36 7.08
C LEU A 21 -1.38 -2.45 8.61
N GLY A 22 -2.59 -2.31 9.16
CA GLY A 22 -2.88 -2.30 10.59
C GLY A 22 -2.68 -0.93 11.26
N GLU A 23 -1.78 -0.11 10.73
CA GLU A 23 -1.48 1.24 11.22
C GLU A 23 -1.16 2.21 10.07
N GLU A 24 -1.16 3.51 10.34
CA GLU A 24 -0.82 4.53 9.35
C GLU A 24 0.69 4.62 9.16
N VAL A 25 1.15 4.41 7.93
CA VAL A 25 2.56 4.35 7.55
C VAL A 25 2.86 5.47 6.55
N ALA A 26 4.02 6.11 6.69
CA ALA A 26 4.51 7.03 5.68
C ALA A 26 5.16 6.22 4.55
N PHE A 27 4.73 6.46 3.32
CA PHE A 27 5.27 5.87 2.10
C PHE A 27 5.94 6.91 1.24
N TYR A 28 7.00 6.50 0.55
CA TYR A 28 7.41 7.14 -0.68
C TYR A 28 6.73 6.43 -1.84
N THR A 29 6.18 7.19 -2.79
CA THR A 29 5.53 6.66 -4.00
C THR A 29 6.08 7.36 -5.24
N GLU A 30 5.68 6.90 -6.42
CA GLU A 30 5.96 7.57 -7.70
C GLU A 30 5.48 9.03 -7.76
N SER A 31 4.47 9.37 -6.97
CA SER A 31 3.87 10.71 -6.85
C SER A 31 4.41 11.50 -5.65
N GLY A 32 5.44 10.98 -4.98
CA GLY A 32 6.06 11.56 -3.78
C GLY A 32 5.48 11.02 -2.45
N PRO A 33 5.86 11.64 -1.32
CA PRO A 33 5.50 11.13 0.00
C PRO A 33 3.98 11.17 0.28
N ARG A 34 3.47 10.08 0.85
CA ARG A 34 2.06 9.92 1.26
C ARG A 34 1.97 9.18 2.58
N ARG A 35 0.90 9.40 3.34
CA ARG A 35 0.60 8.59 4.52
C ARG A 35 -0.62 7.72 4.24
N ALA A 36 -0.50 6.44 4.53
CA ALA A 36 -1.55 5.46 4.27
C ALA A 36 -1.52 4.34 5.30
N ARG A 37 -2.71 3.91 5.72
CA ARG A 37 -2.94 2.64 6.39
C ARG A 37 -3.42 1.58 5.39
N TYR A 38 -4.15 2.02 4.38
CA TYR A 38 -4.76 1.15 3.39
C TYR A 38 -4.12 1.37 2.03
N LEU A 39 -3.73 0.28 1.38
CA LEU A 39 -3.38 0.27 -0.03
C LEU A 39 -4.54 -0.33 -0.80
N LEU A 40 -5.14 0.46 -1.68
CA LEU A 40 -6.29 0.06 -2.48
C LEU A 40 -5.89 0.02 -3.95
N VAL A 41 -6.15 -1.08 -4.63
CA VAL A 41 -5.83 -1.24 -6.05
C VAL A 41 -7.08 -1.71 -6.78
N GLY A 42 -7.44 -1.02 -7.85
CA GLY A 42 -8.61 -1.34 -8.66
C GLY A 42 -9.35 -0.09 -9.14
N ARG A 43 -10.00 -0.20 -10.30
CA ARG A 43 -10.90 0.84 -10.82
C ARG A 43 -12.27 0.70 -10.17
N LEU A 44 -12.51 1.57 -9.20
CA LEU A 44 -13.78 1.64 -8.47
C LEU A 44 -14.52 2.92 -8.84
N SER A 45 -15.82 2.79 -9.06
CA SER A 45 -16.72 3.93 -9.12
C SER A 45 -16.84 4.60 -7.75
N PRO A 46 -17.22 5.90 -7.68
CA PRO A 46 -17.43 6.58 -6.40
C PRO A 46 -18.39 5.85 -5.44
N PRO A 47 -19.52 5.26 -5.90
CA PRO A 47 -20.37 4.45 -5.03
C PRO A 47 -19.69 3.19 -4.47
N GLU A 48 -18.83 2.54 -5.25
CA GLU A 48 -18.09 1.36 -4.76
C GLU A 48 -17.07 1.75 -3.70
N LEU A 49 -16.34 2.85 -3.89
CA LEU A 49 -15.43 3.40 -2.89
C LEU A 49 -16.14 3.69 -1.56
N LEU A 50 -17.34 4.30 -1.62
CA LEU A 50 -18.15 4.57 -0.42
C LEU A 50 -18.57 3.28 0.30
N ARG A 51 -18.95 2.23 -0.44
CA ARG A 51 -19.35 0.92 0.13
C ARG A 51 -18.20 0.16 0.79
N LEU A 52 -16.95 0.52 0.49
CA LEU A 52 -15.80 -0.02 1.22
C LEU A 52 -15.71 0.54 2.65
N GLY A 53 -16.34 1.68 2.95
CA GLY A 53 -16.34 2.26 4.29
C GLY A 53 -14.94 2.72 4.75
N LEU A 54 -14.00 2.90 3.82
CA LEU A 54 -12.65 3.34 4.13
C LEU A 54 -12.61 4.84 4.43
N PRO A 55 -11.73 5.30 5.33
CA PRO A 55 -11.51 6.72 5.54
C PRO A 55 -11.00 7.37 4.26
N ARG A 56 -11.40 8.62 3.99
CA ARG A 56 -10.89 9.37 2.80
C ARG A 56 -9.40 9.66 2.89
N GLN A 57 -8.90 9.87 4.10
CA GLN A 57 -7.49 10.05 4.39
C GLN A 57 -6.89 8.71 4.81
N GLY A 58 -5.61 8.49 4.54
CA GLY A 58 -4.94 7.24 4.89
C GLY A 58 -5.22 6.07 3.94
N VAL A 59 -5.81 6.33 2.77
CA VAL A 59 -5.93 5.37 1.66
C VAL A 59 -5.02 5.82 0.53
N LEU A 60 -4.05 4.98 0.17
CA LEU A 60 -3.27 5.13 -1.05
C LEU A 60 -3.95 4.29 -2.14
N HIS A 61 -4.64 4.97 -3.05
CA HIS A 61 -5.45 4.35 -4.09
C HIS A 61 -4.74 4.36 -5.45
N TYR A 62 -4.53 3.18 -6.02
CA TYR A 62 -4.04 2.94 -7.36
C TYR A 62 -5.20 2.48 -8.28
N PRO A 63 -5.77 3.36 -9.12
CA PRO A 63 -6.92 3.05 -9.98
C PRO A 63 -6.53 2.23 -11.22
N LEU A 64 -5.81 1.13 -11.03
CA LEU A 64 -5.32 0.26 -12.08
C LEU A 64 -6.39 -0.75 -12.51
N PRO A 65 -6.49 -1.08 -13.81
CA PRO A 65 -7.39 -2.11 -14.32
C PRO A 65 -6.79 -3.51 -14.10
N VAL A 66 -6.50 -3.86 -12.85
CA VAL A 66 -5.92 -5.16 -12.50
C VAL A 66 -7.00 -6.13 -12.04
N ASP A 67 -6.80 -7.42 -12.31
CA ASP A 67 -7.51 -8.47 -11.59
C ASP A 67 -6.97 -8.50 -10.16
N PRO A 68 -7.79 -8.22 -9.13
CA PRO A 68 -7.33 -8.20 -7.74
C PRO A 68 -6.91 -9.57 -7.21
N LEU A 69 -7.18 -10.67 -7.95
CA LEU A 69 -6.70 -12.01 -7.63
C LEU A 69 -5.35 -12.33 -8.28
N ALA A 70 -4.91 -11.55 -9.27
CA ALA A 70 -3.63 -11.73 -9.95
C ALA A 70 -2.52 -10.96 -9.22
N PHE A 71 -2.32 -11.27 -7.94
CA PHE A 71 -1.24 -10.72 -7.13
C PHE A 71 -0.33 -11.83 -6.61
N ASP A 72 0.92 -11.47 -6.33
CA ASP A 72 1.90 -12.36 -5.71
C ASP A 72 2.60 -11.67 -4.54
N TRP A 73 3.18 -12.50 -3.67
CA TRP A 73 4.10 -12.07 -2.62
C TRP A 73 5.51 -12.55 -2.94
N GLU A 74 6.42 -11.61 -3.14
CA GLU A 74 7.86 -11.86 -3.31
C GLU A 74 8.60 -11.36 -2.07
N GLY A 75 8.79 -12.24 -1.09
CA GLY A 75 9.34 -11.86 0.21
C GLY A 75 8.43 -10.85 0.92
N GLU A 76 8.92 -9.62 1.12
CA GLU A 76 8.15 -8.51 1.70
C GLU A 76 7.58 -7.56 0.64
N THR A 77 7.48 -8.00 -0.61
CA THR A 77 6.95 -7.21 -1.72
C THR A 77 5.62 -7.76 -2.19
N VAL A 78 4.61 -6.90 -2.31
CA VAL A 78 3.36 -7.22 -3.02
C VAL A 78 3.52 -6.85 -4.48
N VAL A 79 3.29 -7.82 -5.35
CA VAL A 79 3.43 -7.67 -6.80
C VAL A 79 2.05 -7.73 -7.43
N LEU A 80 1.70 -6.68 -8.18
CA LEU A 80 0.49 -6.57 -8.99
C LEU A 80 0.89 -6.08 -10.40
N PRO A 81 0.09 -6.36 -11.44
CA PRO A 81 0.38 -5.84 -12.77
C PRO A 81 0.49 -4.30 -12.78
N GLY A 82 1.71 -3.81 -13.03
CA GLY A 82 2.03 -2.39 -13.08
C GLY A 82 2.27 -1.71 -11.71
N LEU A 83 2.22 -2.45 -10.59
CA LEU A 83 2.44 -1.93 -9.24
C LEU A 83 3.29 -2.88 -8.40
N ARG A 84 4.33 -2.34 -7.75
CA ARG A 84 5.08 -3.05 -6.70
C ARG A 84 5.04 -2.29 -5.39
N VAL A 85 4.66 -2.97 -4.31
CA VAL A 85 4.69 -2.41 -2.94
C VAL A 85 5.76 -3.13 -2.14
N TYR A 86 6.89 -2.47 -1.93
CA TYR A 86 8.05 -3.00 -1.22
C TYR A 86 7.92 -2.70 0.27
N LEU A 87 7.23 -3.55 1.04
CA LEU A 87 6.98 -3.32 2.46
C LEU A 87 8.25 -3.46 3.32
N GLY A 88 9.27 -4.18 2.82
CA GLY A 88 10.58 -4.30 3.46
C GLY A 88 11.45 -3.04 3.40
N GLY A 89 11.09 -2.05 2.58
CA GLY A 89 11.86 -0.82 2.39
C GLY A 89 12.17 -0.52 0.92
N PRO A 90 13.04 0.47 0.64
CA PRO A 90 13.36 0.86 -0.73
C PRO A 90 14.08 -0.28 -1.47
N PRO A 91 13.67 -0.61 -2.71
CA PRO A 91 14.38 -1.57 -3.54
C PRO A 91 15.66 -0.96 -4.14
N GLU A 92 16.58 -1.82 -4.62
CA GLU A 92 17.73 -1.36 -5.43
C GLU A 92 17.30 -0.80 -6.79
N PHE A 93 16.21 -1.33 -7.35
CA PHE A 93 15.68 -0.93 -8.64
C PHE A 93 14.15 -1.04 -8.71
N VAL A 94 13.55 -0.13 -9.47
CA VAL A 94 12.11 -0.07 -9.70
C VAL A 94 11.82 -0.22 -11.19
N GLU A 95 11.11 -1.28 -11.53
CA GLU A 95 10.75 -1.64 -12.91
C GLU A 95 9.29 -1.32 -13.26
N THR A 96 8.46 -0.92 -12.28
CA THR A 96 7.05 -0.61 -12.50
C THR A 96 6.78 0.89 -12.51
N PRO A 97 5.78 1.36 -13.27
CA PRO A 97 5.40 2.78 -13.27
C PRO A 97 4.82 3.23 -11.93
N TYR A 98 4.18 2.33 -11.18
CA TYR A 98 3.66 2.59 -9.85
C TYR A 98 4.42 1.80 -8.81
N TYR A 99 4.71 2.44 -7.69
CA TYR A 99 5.45 1.79 -6.61
C TYR A 99 5.22 2.49 -5.27
N ALA A 100 5.41 1.74 -4.19
CA ALA A 100 5.46 2.31 -2.84
C ALA A 100 6.42 1.53 -1.94
N TRP A 101 7.13 2.24 -1.06
CA TRP A 101 7.85 1.63 0.07
C TRP A 101 7.74 2.51 1.32
N PRO A 102 7.74 1.91 2.52
CA PRO A 102 7.65 2.68 3.75
C PRO A 102 8.90 3.53 3.92
N LEU A 103 8.70 4.79 4.31
CA LEU A 103 9.77 5.64 4.79
C LEU A 103 10.19 5.18 6.19
N PRO A 104 11.49 5.22 6.53
CA PRO A 104 11.94 4.99 7.89
C PRO A 104 11.15 5.89 8.85
N ARG A 105 10.64 5.32 9.95
CA ARG A 105 10.16 6.17 11.04
C ARG A 105 11.35 6.99 11.50
N LEU A 106 11.28 8.31 11.36
CA LEU A 106 12.24 9.20 11.99
C LEU A 106 12.09 9.03 13.50
N THR A 107 12.84 8.13 14.11
CA THR A 107 13.13 8.16 15.54
C THR A 107 14.08 9.32 15.79
N GLY A 108 13.55 10.54 15.76
CA GLY A 108 14.25 11.70 16.28
C GLY A 108 14.18 11.70 17.82
N PRO A 109 15.24 12.11 18.53
CA PRO A 109 15.11 12.41 19.95
C PRO A 109 14.06 13.51 20.14
N ARG A 110 13.16 13.32 21.11
CA ARG A 110 12.22 14.36 21.55
C ARG A 110 13.07 15.58 21.96
N PRO A 111 12.81 16.80 21.44
CA PRO A 111 13.53 17.97 21.91
C PRO A 111 13.29 18.13 23.41
N PRO A 112 14.35 18.44 24.21
CA PRO A 112 14.14 18.81 25.60
C PRO A 112 13.27 20.07 25.64
N GLY A 113 12.20 20.02 26.43
CA GLY A 113 11.38 21.18 26.77
C GLY A 113 12.05 22.05 27.81
#